data_AF-A0A3N5X911-F1
#
_entry.id   AF-A0A3N5X911-F1
#
_cell.length_a   1.000
_cell.length_b   1.000
_cell.length_c   1.000
_cell.angle_alpha   90.00
_cell.angle_beta   90.00
_cell.angle_gamma   90.00
#
_symmetry.space_group_name_H-M   'P 1'
#
loop_
_entity.id
_entity.type
_entity.pdbx_description
1 polymer ?
#
loop_
_entity_poly.entity_id
_entity_poly.type
_entity_poly.pdbx_seq_one_letter_code
_entity_poly.pdbx_strand_id
1 'polypeptide(L)'
;TVYDENGFLIANAQNRWSYSSTDIKFEPDGSFKIYLSKTQKQGNWLPAGSAKTLNVYLRLHDSGTAYSTADALKAAQLPQIVKEGCQ
;
A
#
# COMPACT_ATOMS: atom_id res chain seq x y z
N THR A 1 4.09 -2.80 1.49
CA THR A 1 3.87 -4.24 1.71
C THR A 1 2.77 -4.44 2.73
N VAL A 2 1.96 -5.49 2.57
CA VAL A 2 0.81 -5.81 3.43
C VAL A 2 1.09 -7.07 4.25
N TYR A 3 0.77 -7.01 5.53
CA TYR A 3 0.93 -8.08 6.50
C TYR A 3 -0.39 -8.33 7.23
N ASP A 4 -0.55 -9.54 7.78
CA ASP A 4 -1.66 -9.91 8.65
C ASP A 4 -1.48 -9.35 10.08
N GLU A 5 -2.44 -9.67 10.96
CA GLU A 5 -2.41 -9.26 12.37
C GLU A 5 -1.21 -9.78 13.16
N ASN A 6 -0.57 -10.86 12.71
CA ASN A 6 0.56 -11.49 13.36
C ASN A 6 1.90 -11.01 12.79
N GLY A 7 1.87 -10.12 11.80
CA GLY A 7 3.06 -9.59 11.13
C GLY A 7 3.63 -10.47 10.03
N PHE A 8 2.90 -11.51 9.59
CA PHE A 8 3.30 -12.31 8.43
C PHE A 8 2.79 -11.70 7.13
N LEU A 9 3.47 -11.98 6.02
CA LEU A 9 2.98 -11.58 4.70
C LEU A 9 1.58 -12.15 4.49
N ILE A 10 0.69 -11.30 3.99
CA ILE A 10 -0.70 -11.72 3.87
C ILE A 10 -0.86 -12.87 2.87
N ALA A 11 -1.38 -13.99 3.36
CA ALA A 11 -1.60 -15.16 2.52
C ALA A 11 -2.64 -14.85 1.42
N ASN A 12 -2.27 -15.11 0.17
CA ASN A 12 -3.16 -14.96 -0.97
C ASN A 12 -2.76 -15.87 -2.14
N ALA A 13 -3.75 -16.26 -2.95
CA ALA A 13 -3.56 -17.18 -4.09
C ALA A 13 -2.70 -16.59 -5.22
N GLN A 14 -2.57 -15.26 -5.27
CA GLN A 14 -1.86 -14.51 -6.29
C GLN A 14 -0.37 -14.35 -5.97
N ASN A 15 0.06 -14.82 -4.78
CA ASN A 15 1.43 -14.70 -4.29
C ASN A 15 1.96 -13.24 -4.41
N ARG A 16 1.12 -12.26 -4.06
CA ARG A 16 1.42 -10.82 -4.16
C ARG A 16 1.05 -10.06 -2.88
N TRP A 17 2.02 -9.34 -2.31
CA TRP A 17 1.89 -8.63 -1.02
C TRP A 17 2.39 -7.19 -1.07
N SER A 18 2.97 -6.76 -2.18
CA SER A 18 3.52 -5.42 -2.32
C SER A 18 3.46 -4.91 -3.74
N TYR A 19 3.46 -3.59 -3.85
CA TYR A 19 3.92 -2.85 -4.99
C TYR A 19 5.16 -2.06 -4.60
N SER A 20 5.97 -1.74 -5.61
CA SER A 20 7.16 -0.91 -5.58
C SER A 20 7.09 0.10 -6.72
N SER A 21 8.04 1.03 -6.78
CA SER A 21 8.13 1.99 -7.89
C SER A 21 8.36 1.33 -9.25
N THR A 22 8.82 0.08 -9.30
CA THR A 22 9.12 -0.62 -10.56
C THR A 22 7.93 -1.32 -11.18
N ASP A 23 6.90 -1.65 -10.38
CA ASP A 23 5.76 -2.47 -10.83
C ASP A 23 4.39 -1.85 -10.52
N ILE A 24 4.34 -0.70 -9.84
CA ILE A 24 3.11 0.06 -9.65
C ILE A 24 2.73 0.80 -10.94
N LYS A 25 1.43 0.81 -11.24
CA LYS A 25 0.87 1.66 -12.28
C LYS A 25 0.57 3.04 -11.69
N PHE A 26 1.15 4.07 -12.29
CA PHE A 26 0.83 5.46 -11.97
C PHE A 26 -0.38 5.95 -12.78
N GLU A 27 -1.11 6.89 -12.19
CA GLU A 27 -2.14 7.69 -12.85
C GLU A 27 -1.49 8.79 -13.72
N PRO A 28 -2.22 9.41 -14.67
CA PRO A 28 -1.66 10.45 -15.54
C PRO A 28 -1.10 11.67 -14.81
N ASP A 29 -1.58 11.96 -13.60
CA ASP A 29 -1.10 13.05 -12.74
C ASP A 29 0.13 12.67 -11.89
N GLY A 30 0.66 11.46 -12.06
CA GLY A 30 1.80 10.94 -11.31
C GLY A 30 1.43 10.39 -9.93
N SER A 31 0.15 10.43 -9.53
CA SER A 31 -0.33 9.76 -8.32
C SER A 31 -0.42 8.25 -8.53
N PHE A 32 -0.64 7.51 -7.45
CA PHE A 32 -0.96 6.10 -7.52
C PHE A 32 -2.09 5.76 -6.54
N LYS A 33 -2.87 4.74 -6.90
CA LYS A 33 -3.91 4.16 -6.05
C LYS A 33 -3.69 2.67 -5.95
N ILE A 34 -3.73 2.12 -4.74
CA ILE A 34 -3.67 0.69 -4.47
C ILE A 34 -4.97 0.27 -3.79
N TYR A 35 -5.68 -0.68 -4.39
CA TYR A 35 -6.84 -1.30 -3.78
C TYR A 35 -6.42 -2.47 -2.89
N LEU A 36 -6.80 -2.42 -1.61
CA LEU A 36 -6.70 -3.53 -0.68
C LEU A 36 -8.09 -4.16 -0.55
N SER A 37 -8.28 -5.33 -1.14
CA SER A 37 -9.60 -5.96 -1.21
C SER A 37 -9.51 -7.48 -1.30
N LYS A 38 -10.54 -8.18 -0.80
CA LYS A 38 -10.72 -9.62 -1.01
C LYS A 38 -11.08 -9.92 -2.48
N THR A 39 -11.93 -9.07 -3.05
CA THR A 39 -12.38 -9.16 -4.44
C THR A 39 -11.37 -8.45 -5.35
N GLN A 40 -11.15 -9.01 -6.53
CA GLN A 40 -10.28 -8.43 -7.53
C GLN A 40 -10.77 -7.02 -7.93
N LYS A 41 -9.83 -6.08 -8.02
CA LYS A 41 -10.07 -4.71 -8.49
C LYS A 41 -9.21 -4.42 -9.72
N GLN A 42 -9.68 -3.52 -10.57
CA GLN A 42 -8.93 -3.04 -11.72
C GLN A 42 -7.78 -2.13 -11.26
N GLY A 43 -6.62 -2.22 -11.91
CA GLY A 43 -5.45 -1.41 -11.60
C GLY A 43 -4.55 -2.05 -10.55
N ASN A 44 -3.89 -1.26 -9.70
CA ASN A 44 -3.06 -1.80 -8.64
C ASN A 44 -3.95 -2.40 -7.55
N TRP A 45 -3.90 -3.72 -7.40
CA TRP A 45 -4.69 -4.45 -6.42
C TRP A 45 -3.81 -5.43 -5.66
N LEU A 46 -3.91 -5.36 -4.34
CA LEU A 46 -3.32 -6.32 -3.42
C LEU A 46 -4.44 -7.12 -2.76
N PRO A 47 -4.43 -8.46 -2.89
CA PRO A 47 -5.40 -9.30 -2.22
C PRO A 47 -5.27 -9.18 -0.70
N ALA A 48 -6.38 -8.82 -0.05
CA ALA A 48 -6.46 -8.69 1.41
C ALA A 48 -6.88 -9.99 2.12
N GLY A 49 -7.06 -11.10 1.39
CA GLY A 49 -7.42 -12.41 1.93
C GLY A 49 -8.67 -12.39 2.82
N SER A 50 -8.70 -13.21 3.87
CA SER A 50 -9.78 -13.21 4.88
C SER A 50 -9.45 -12.37 6.11
N ALA A 51 -8.29 -11.70 6.12
CA ALA A 51 -7.78 -10.98 7.28
C ALA A 51 -8.77 -9.91 7.77
N LYS A 52 -8.95 -9.85 9.09
CA LYS A 52 -9.80 -8.84 9.75
C LYS A 52 -9.04 -7.55 10.00
N THR A 53 -7.74 -7.68 10.24
CA THR A 53 -6.82 -6.58 10.48
C THR A 53 -5.67 -6.70 9.50
N LEU A 54 -5.18 -5.57 9.03
CA LEU A 54 -4.10 -5.49 8.05
C LEU A 54 -3.08 -4.48 8.54
N ASN A 55 -1.80 -4.82 8.40
CA ASN A 55 -0.71 -3.89 8.65
C ASN A 55 -0.08 -3.51 7.31
N VAL A 56 -0.01 -2.21 7.01
CA VAL A 56 0.52 -1.69 5.75
C VAL A 56 1.78 -0.89 6.01
N TYR A 57 2.86 -1.25 5.34
CA TYR A 57 4.15 -0.59 5.46
C TYR A 57 4.53 0.09 4.14
N LEU A 58 4.74 1.40 4.20
CA LEU A 58 5.41 2.18 3.16
C LEU A 58 6.91 2.19 3.47
N ARG A 59 7.72 1.81 2.48
CA ARG A 59 9.18 1.90 2.56
C ARG A 59 9.66 2.88 1.51
N LEU A 60 10.44 3.86 1.94
CA LEU A 60 11.09 4.83 1.07
C LEU A 60 12.58 4.53 1.07
N HIS A 61 13.11 4.15 -0.09
CA HIS A 61 14.54 3.94 -0.30
C HIS A 61 15.11 5.21 -0.94
N ASP A 62 16.28 5.67 -0.48
CA ASP A 62 16.97 6.86 -1.00
C ASP A 62 16.08 8.13 -1.06
N SER A 63 15.27 8.33 -0.02
CA SER A 63 14.16 9.30 0.01
C SER A 63 14.59 10.77 0.08
N GLY A 64 15.88 11.07 0.10
CA GLY A 64 16.40 12.43 0.25
C GLY A 64 15.97 13.08 1.58
N THR A 65 16.10 14.40 1.67
CA THR A 65 15.83 15.14 2.91
C THR A 65 14.35 15.39 3.18
N ALA A 66 13.49 15.25 2.17
CA ALA A 66 12.05 15.50 2.28
C ALA A 66 11.31 14.48 3.19
N TYR A 67 11.94 13.33 3.47
CA TYR A 67 11.34 12.26 4.29
C TYR A 67 12.29 11.73 5.37
N SER A 68 13.37 12.46 5.68
CA SER A 68 14.45 11.97 6.57
C SER A 68 14.24 12.25 8.05
N THR A 69 13.31 13.14 8.42
CA THR A 69 13.02 13.51 9.81
C THR A 69 11.52 13.43 10.11
N ALA A 70 11.16 13.32 11.39
CA ALA A 70 9.76 13.30 11.82
C ALA A 70 9.00 14.58 11.41
N ASP A 71 9.64 15.75 11.46
CA ASP A 71 9.01 17.01 11.07
C ASP A 71 8.90 17.14 9.54
N ALA A 72 9.88 16.65 8.78
CA ALA A 72 9.78 16.57 7.33
C ALA A 72 8.62 15.65 6.91
N LEU A 73 8.46 14.49 7.57
CA LEU A 73 7.35 13.57 7.33
C LEU A 73 5.98 14.18 7.65
N LYS A 74 5.86 14.99 8.70
CA LYS A 74 4.62 15.71 9.03
C LYS A 74 4.27 16.76 7.97
N ALA A 75 5.27 17.41 7.39
CA ALA A 75 5.09 18.40 6.34
C ALA A 75 4.83 17.77 4.96
N ALA A 76 5.28 16.54 4.75
CA ALA A 76 5.10 15.82 3.50
C ALA A 76 3.65 15.35 3.30
N GLN A 77 3.20 15.33 2.05
CA GLN A 77 1.93 14.71 1.69
C GLN A 77 2.12 13.19 1.62
N LEU A 78 1.69 12.49 2.66
CA LEU A 78 1.74 11.04 2.72
C LEU A 78 0.47 10.40 2.14
N PRO A 79 0.58 9.22 1.51
CA PRO A 79 -0.58 8.45 1.09
C PRO A 79 -1.54 8.19 2.25
N GLN A 80 -2.83 8.35 1.98
CA GLN A 80 -3.89 8.10 2.96
C GLN A 80 -4.47 6.70 2.74
N ILE A 81 -4.77 6.01 3.85
CA ILE A 81 -5.54 4.77 3.81
C ILE A 81 -6.99 5.14 4.07
N VAL A 82 -7.82 5.06 3.03
CA VAL A 82 -9.24 5.39 3.11
C VAL A 82 -10.07 4.12 2.99
N LYS A 83 -11.11 4.01 3.82
CA LYS A 83 -12.07 2.91 3.72
C LYS A 83 -13.04 3.22 2.60
N GLU A 84 -12.93 2.46 1.52
CA GLU A 84 -13.91 2.45 0.43
C GLU A 84 -15.12 1.57 0.80
N GLY A 85 -16.23 1.71 0.08
CA GLY A 85 -17.44 0.92 0.31
C GLY A 85 -17.18 -0.59 0.23
N CYS A 86 -17.80 -1.36 1.12
CA CYS A 86 -17.78 -2.82 1.05
C CYS A 86 -18.58 -3.27 -0.18
N GLN A 87 -17.90 -3.80 -1.19
CA GLN A 87 -18.51 -4.51 -2.32
C GLN A 87 -18.07 -5.97 -2.31
#